data_AF-A0A1J3I842-F1
#
_entry.id   AF-A0A1J3I842-F1
#
_cell.length_a   1.000
_cell.length_b   1.000
_cell.length_c   1.000
_cell.angle_alpha   90.00
_cell.angle_beta   90.00
_cell.angle_gamma   90.00
#
_symmetry.space_group_name_H-M   'P 1'
#
loop_
_entity.id
_entity.type
_entity.pdbx_description
1 polymer ?
#
loop_
_entity_poly.entity_id
_entity_poly.type
_entity_poly.pdbx_seq_one_letter_code
_entity_poly.pdbx_strand_id
1 'polypeptide(L)'
;MDPSDFTLGVKGALYPDRHGKHTKLKGRLETTVSFVLPSVLALVPEDVRRNLANAVLTSLVENMKHKVIESLLADYNSFKNEKKIHK
;
A
#
# COMPACT_ATOMS: atom_id res chain seq x y z
N MET A 1 -21.33 -10.00 16.52
CA MET A 1 -20.55 -9.03 15.76
C MET A 1 -20.10 -9.75 14.50
N ASP A 2 -20.63 -9.39 13.33
CA ASP A 2 -20.07 -9.91 12.09
C ASP A 2 -18.66 -9.33 11.93
N PRO A 3 -17.65 -10.16 11.62
CA PRO A 3 -16.32 -9.64 11.35
C PRO A 3 -16.42 -8.75 10.12
N SER A 4 -16.03 -7.49 10.25
CA SER A 4 -15.78 -6.68 9.07
C SER A 4 -14.52 -7.25 8.42
N ASP A 5 -14.69 -8.24 7.55
CA ASP A 5 -13.59 -8.95 6.93
C ASP A 5 -12.85 -7.99 5.99
N PHE A 6 -11.86 -7.29 6.54
CA PHE A 6 -10.90 -6.51 5.79
C PHE A 6 -9.77 -7.44 5.37
N THR A 7 -9.57 -7.56 4.06
CA THR A 7 -8.47 -8.33 3.50
C THR A 7 -7.56 -7.41 2.70
N LEU A 8 -6.27 -7.55 2.95
CA LEU A 8 -5.21 -6.86 2.24
C LEU A 8 -4.22 -7.88 1.68
N GLY A 9 -4.23 -8.03 0.36
CA GLY A 9 -3.24 -8.81 -0.37
C GLY A 9 -2.19 -7.90 -1.00
N VAL A 10 -0.91 -8.25 -0.85
CA VAL A 10 0.20 -7.50 -1.44
C VAL A 10 1.10 -8.47 -2.21
N LYS A 11 1.38 -8.15 -3.48
CA LYS A 11 2.34 -8.86 -4.32
C LYS A 11 3.29 -7.86 -4.91
N GLY A 12 4.56 -8.22 -5.06
CA GLY A 12 5.52 -7.30 -5.64
C GLY A 12 6.80 -7.98 -6.04
N ALA A 13 7.59 -7.26 -6.82
CA ALA A 13 8.92 -7.66 -7.23
C ALA A 13 9.83 -6.45 -7.21
N LEU A 14 11.07 -6.65 -6.76
CA LEU A 14 12.14 -5.68 -6.80
C LEU A 14 13.25 -6.22 -7.70
N TYR A 15 13.86 -5.34 -8.48
CA TYR A 15 14.95 -5.71 -9.38
C TYR A 15 15.96 -4.57 -9.52
N PRO A 16 17.24 -4.90 -9.66
CA PRO A 16 18.28 -3.90 -9.91
C PRO A 16 18.17 -3.37 -11.34
N ASP A 17 18.17 -2.05 -11.49
CA ASP A 17 18.28 -1.34 -12.75
C ASP A 17 19.68 -0.74 -12.87
N ARG A 18 20.54 -1.40 -13.65
CA ARG A 18 21.97 -1.07 -13.77
C ARG A 18 22.24 -0.27 -15.04
N HIS A 19 22.82 0.91 -14.89
CA HIS A 19 23.28 1.76 -15.99
C HIS A 19 24.74 2.19 -15.72
N GLY A 20 25.69 1.47 -16.32
CA GLY A 20 27.12 1.69 -16.13
C GLY A 20 27.55 1.52 -14.66
N LYS A 21 28.19 2.54 -14.09
CA LYS A 21 28.60 2.55 -12.67
C LYS A 21 27.44 2.82 -11.70
N HIS A 22 26.26 3.18 -12.19
CA HIS A 22 25.10 3.48 -11.36
C HIS A 22 24.14 2.29 -11.32
N THR A 23 23.68 1.94 -10.12
CA THR A 23 22.60 0.96 -9.92
C THR A 23 21.46 1.65 -9.20
N LYS A 24 20.25 1.56 -9.76
CA LYS A 24 19.00 1.97 -9.13
C LYS A 24 18.21 0.73 -8.75
N LEU A 25 17.35 0.83 -7.73
CA LEU A 25 16.40 -0.23 -7.42
C LEU A 25 15.07 0.15 -8.07
N LYS A 26 14.50 -0.75 -8.87
CA LYS A 26 13.13 -0.62 -9.40
C LYS A 26 12.25 -1.69 -8.78
N GLY A 27 10.97 -1.39 -8.71
CA GLY A 27 9.99 -2.32 -8.18
C GLY A 27 8.61 -2.12 -8.76
N ARG A 28 7.80 -3.16 -8.66
CA ARG A 28 6.36 -3.12 -8.87
C ARG A 28 5.68 -3.67 -7.63
N LEU A 29 4.61 -3.01 -7.23
CA LEU A 29 3.75 -3.44 -6.14
C LEU A 29 2.31 -3.49 -6.67
N GLU A 30 1.62 -4.58 -6.38
CA GLU A 30 0.22 -4.81 -6.65
C GLU A 30 -0.49 -5.08 -5.33
N THR A 31 -1.58 -4.34 -5.11
CA THR A 31 -2.35 -4.40 -3.88
C THR A 31 -3.78 -4.77 -4.20
N THR A 32 -4.32 -5.75 -3.49
CA THR A 32 -5.74 -6.10 -3.51
C THR A 32 -6.35 -5.75 -2.16
N VAL A 33 -7.38 -4.92 -2.17
CA VAL A 33 -8.15 -4.56 -0.98
C VAL A 33 -9.59 -5.04 -1.17
N SER A 34 -10.11 -5.74 -0.17
CA SER A 34 -11.53 -6.06 -0.09
C SER A 34 -12.03 -5.86 1.33
N PHE A 35 -13.27 -5.42 1.47
CA PHE A 35 -13.92 -5.26 2.75
C PHE A 35 -15.42 -5.47 2.61
N VAL A 36 -16.05 -5.89 3.70
CA VAL A 36 -17.50 -6.01 3.81
C VAL A 36 -18.06 -4.72 4.42
N LEU A 37 -19.07 -4.14 3.78
CA LEU A 37 -19.77 -2.99 4.35
C LEU A 37 -20.54 -3.42 5.62
N PRO A 38 -20.45 -2.65 6.71
CA PRO A 38 -21.21 -2.92 7.93
C PRO A 38 -22.71 -3.05 7.66
N SER A 39 -23.36 -4.04 8.28
CA SER A 39 -24.80 -4.30 8.11
C SER A 39 -25.71 -3.12 8.49
N VAL A 40 -25.24 -2.22 9.37
CA VAL A 40 -25.93 -0.95 9.68
C VAL A 40 -26.16 -0.07 8.45
N LEU A 41 -25.33 -0.21 7.41
CA LEU A 41 -25.51 0.51 6.15
C LEU A 41 -26.55 -0.13 5.23
N ALA A 42 -27.16 -1.27 5.58
CA ALA A 42 -28.12 -1.96 4.71
C ALA A 42 -29.37 -1.14 4.36
N LEU A 43 -29.77 -0.20 5.23
CA LEU A 43 -30.92 0.70 5.01
C LEU A 43 -30.58 1.92 4.14
N VAL A 44 -29.31 2.14 3.84
CA VAL A 44 -28.86 3.24 3.00
C VAL A 44 -29.10 2.89 1.52
N PRO A 45 -29.59 3.83 0.69
CA PRO A 45 -29.74 3.63 -0.75
C PRO A 45 -28.45 3.11 -1.42
N GLU A 46 -28.61 2.24 -2.41
CA GLU A 46 -27.50 1.51 -3.02
C GLU A 46 -26.44 2.43 -3.64
N ASP A 47 -26.88 3.48 -4.32
CA ASP A 47 -26.03 4.51 -4.93
C ASP A 47 -25.14 5.19 -3.89
N VAL A 48 -25.71 5.55 -2.74
CA VAL A 48 -24.99 6.16 -1.62
C VAL A 48 -23.99 5.18 -1.01
N ARG A 49 -24.39 3.91 -0.79
CA ARG A 49 -23.47 2.87 -0.28
C ARG A 49 -22.28 2.65 -1.21
N ARG A 50 -22.54 2.57 -2.52
CA ARG A 50 -21.49 2.36 -3.53
C ARG A 50 -20.52 3.54 -3.58
N ASN A 51 -21.03 4.77 -3.54
CA ASN A 51 -20.19 5.97 -3.52
C ASN A 51 -19.33 6.04 -2.25
N LEU A 52 -19.92 5.74 -1.09
CA LEU A 52 -19.19 5.65 0.18
C LEU A 52 -18.10 4.58 0.11
N ALA A 53 -18.42 3.37 -0.37
CA ALA A 53 -17.45 2.29 -0.49
C ALA A 53 -16.27 2.66 -1.40
N ASN A 54 -16.56 3.28 -2.55
CA ASN A 54 -15.53 3.76 -3.46
C ASN A 54 -14.64 4.84 -2.83
N ALA A 55 -15.23 5.81 -2.12
CA ALA A 55 -14.48 6.86 -1.44
C ALA A 55 -13.53 6.29 -0.38
N VAL A 56 -13.99 5.31 0.40
CA VAL A 56 -13.17 4.61 1.40
C VAL A 56 -12.00 3.87 0.73
N LEU A 57 -12.26 3.12 -0.34
CA LEU A 57 -11.21 2.40 -1.08
C LEU A 57 -10.18 3.35 -1.68
N THR A 58 -10.64 4.43 -2.31
CA THR A 58 -9.75 5.44 -2.91
C THR A 58 -8.84 6.06 -1.85
N SER A 59 -9.43 6.53 -0.74
CA SER A 59 -8.67 7.12 0.35
C SER A 59 -7.63 6.15 0.93
N LEU A 60 -8.01 4.87 1.09
CA LEU A 60 -7.07 3.86 1.57
C LEU A 60 -5.90 3.66 0.62
N VAL A 61 -6.15 3.51 -0.69
CA VAL A 61 -5.11 3.31 -1.70
C VAL A 61 -4.18 4.52 -1.78
N GLU A 62 -4.72 5.74 -1.72
CA GLU A 62 -3.94 6.97 -1.72
C GLU A 62 -3.01 7.06 -0.49
N ASN A 63 -3.54 6.78 0.71
CA ASN A 63 -2.77 6.76 1.95
C ASN A 63 -1.66 5.70 1.91
N MET A 64 -1.97 4.51 1.37
CA MET A 64 -0.98 3.43 1.24
C MET A 64 0.15 3.81 0.29
N LYS A 65 -0.15 4.44 -0.86
CA LYS A 65 0.88 4.89 -1.82
C LYS A 65 1.89 5.82 -1.16
N HIS A 66 1.41 6.79 -0.38
CA HIS A 66 2.29 7.73 0.32
C HIS A 66 3.19 7.01 1.31
N LYS A 67 2.59 6.20 2.19
CA LYS A 67 3.30 5.48 3.25
C LYS A 67 4.35 4.50 2.72
N VAL A 68 4.07 3.79 1.64
CA VAL A 68 5.02 2.84 1.03
C VAL A 68 6.29 3.57 0.55
N ILE A 69 6.14 4.72 -0.10
CA ILE A 69 7.28 5.50 -0.60
C ILE A 69 8.12 6.04 0.57
N GLU A 70 7.47 6.59 1.60
CA GLU A 70 8.14 7.10 2.79
C GLU A 70 8.92 6.00 3.52
N SER A 71 8.29 4.85 3.78
CA SER A 71 8.95 3.71 4.44
C SER A 71 10.13 3.19 3.62
N LEU A 72 10.00 3.07 2.29
CA LEU A 72 11.10 2.62 1.44
C LEU A 72 12.33 3.55 1.53
N LEU A 73 12.10 4.88 1.54
CA LEU A 73 13.17 5.86 1.67
C LEU A 73 13.81 5.81 3.07
N ALA A 74 12.99 5.68 4.11
CA ALA A 74 13.47 5.54 5.49
C ALA A 74 14.34 4.29 5.66
N ASP A 75 13.85 3.12 5.21
CA ASP A 75 14.56 1.85 5.30
C ASP A 75 15.88 1.88 4.53
N TYR A 76 15.88 2.48 3.32
CA TYR A 76 17.09 2.65 2.53
C TYR A 76 18.12 3.55 3.24
N ASN A 77 17.68 4.64 3.86
CA ASN A 77 18.57 5.54 4.60
C ASN A 77 19.17 4.83 5.84
N SER A 78 18.36 4.08 6.58
CA SER A 78 18.84 3.25 7.69
C SER A 78 19.89 2.24 7.23
N PHE A 79 19.60 1.46 6.19
CA PHE A 79 20.54 0.51 5.59
C PHE A 79 21.85 1.15 5.12
N LYS A 80 21.77 2.32 4.46
CA LYS A 80 22.95 3.06 4.01
C LYS A 80 23.83 3.49 5.19
N ASN A 81 23.22 3.92 6.29
CA ASN A 81 23.95 4.38 7.48
C ASN A 81 24.58 3.22 8.23
N GLU A 82 23.87 2.09 8.40
CA GLU A 82 24.42 0.87 8.99
C GLU A 82 25.65 0.36 8.21
N LYS A 83 25.59 0.39 6.87
CA LYS A 83 26.74 -0.01 6.03
C LYS A 83 27.91 0.96 6.07
N LYS A 84 27.69 2.22 6.45
CA LYS A 84 28.78 3.18 6.68
C LYS A 84 29.44 2.97 8.05
N ILE A 85 28.70 2.46 9.03
CA ILE A 85 29.21 2.16 10.37
C ILE A 85 30.08 0.89 10.36
N HIS A 86 29.81 -0.05 9.46
CA HIS A 86 30.54 -1.32 9.33
C HIS A 86 31.65 -1.29 8.24
N LYS A 87 32.15 -0.11 7.89
CA LYS A 87 33.22 0.05 6.90
C LYS A 87 34.34 0.90 7.48
#